data_AF-A0AA92DP42-F1
#
_entry.id   AF-A0AA92DP42-F1
#
_cell.length_a   1.000
_cell.length_b   1.000
_cell.length_c   1.000
_cell.angle_alpha   90.00
_cell.angle_beta   90.00
_cell.angle_gamma   90.00
#
_symmetry.space_group_name_H-M   'P 1'
#
loop_
_entity.id
_entity.type
_entity.pdbx_description
1 polymer ?
#
loop_
_entity_poly.entity_id
_entity_poly.type
_entity_poly.pdbx_seq_one_letter_code
_entity_poly.pdbx_strand_id
1 'polypeptide(L)'
;MHAHTAIAAQPTRVPHGHQAAMMAMPRVAPSRPAAGFAANDIDPLAAIAQFRVFDREQSIFAEGEAADAVFRVVDGMIRLYKLLPDGRRQIIGFLQAGDMVGLAFADRYLYSAEAITASTVQRIPRCQLDALLDSQPALARRLLSVTTSELVAAQDQMLLLGRKSALEKLASFLLALSRRAGAGRAIALPMSRCDIADHLGLTTETVSRGFTKLKTSRLIRILDGGRVELLDAEALAELAECA
;
A
#
# COMPACT_ATOMS: atom_id res chain seq x y z
N MET A 1 30.49 56.89 -52.61
CA MET A 1 30.99 57.58 -51.40
C MET A 1 29.95 57.38 -50.32
N HIS A 2 30.35 56.72 -49.23
CA HIS A 2 29.54 55.85 -48.39
C HIS A 2 28.50 56.57 -47.51
N ALA A 3 27.28 56.04 -47.50
CA ALA A 3 26.21 56.40 -46.58
C ALA A 3 26.46 55.78 -45.19
N HIS A 4 26.46 56.62 -44.16
CA HIS A 4 26.55 56.23 -42.75
C HIS A 4 25.12 56.17 -42.19
N THR A 5 24.61 54.97 -41.95
CA THR A 5 23.31 54.74 -41.29
C THR A 5 23.54 54.07 -39.95
N ALA A 6 23.06 54.73 -38.89
CA ALA A 6 23.16 54.34 -37.50
C ALA A 6 22.42 53.02 -37.20
N ILE A 7 23.08 52.15 -36.44
CA ILE A 7 22.52 50.90 -35.90
C ILE A 7 21.85 51.22 -34.57
N ALA A 8 20.51 51.21 -34.55
CA ALA A 8 19.71 51.16 -33.34
C ALA A 8 19.27 49.70 -33.10
N ALA A 9 19.78 49.08 -32.04
CA ALA A 9 19.41 47.73 -31.64
C ALA A 9 17.98 47.75 -31.06
N GLN A 10 17.06 47.05 -31.73
CA GLN A 10 15.70 46.76 -31.24
C GLN A 10 15.71 45.52 -30.35
N PRO A 11 14.87 45.47 -29.29
CA PRO A 11 14.76 44.32 -28.42
C PRO A 11 13.97 43.19 -29.11
N THR A 12 14.58 42.01 -29.17
CA THR A 12 13.97 40.80 -29.72
C THR A 12 12.82 40.34 -28.84
N ARG A 13 11.57 40.54 -29.31
CA ARG A 13 10.37 39.90 -28.77
C ARG A 13 10.44 38.40 -29.06
N VAL A 14 10.36 37.58 -28.00
CA VAL A 14 10.21 36.13 -28.10
C VAL A 14 8.71 35.82 -28.25
N PRO A 15 8.27 35.04 -29.27
CA PRO A 15 6.86 34.68 -29.40
C PRO A 15 6.47 33.49 -28.52
N HIS A 16 5.21 33.54 -28.10
CA HIS A 16 4.48 32.62 -27.23
C HIS A 16 4.44 31.16 -27.71
N GLY A 17 4.26 30.24 -26.76
CA GLY A 17 3.59 28.96 -27.02
C GLY A 17 4.25 27.74 -26.41
N HIS A 18 4.22 27.60 -25.09
CA HIS A 18 4.18 26.27 -24.47
C HIS A 18 2.89 26.19 -23.66
N GLN A 19 1.83 25.87 -24.39
CA GLN A 19 0.62 25.30 -23.82
C GLN A 19 1.08 24.06 -23.06
N ALA A 20 1.13 24.16 -21.73
CA ALA A 20 1.42 23.02 -20.88
C ALA A 20 0.32 21.99 -21.14
N ALA A 21 0.64 21.00 -21.96
CA ALA A 21 -0.17 19.81 -22.09
C ALA A 21 -0.20 19.18 -20.70
N MET A 22 -1.29 19.44 -19.96
CA MET A 22 -1.77 18.56 -18.91
C MET A 22 -1.86 17.17 -19.56
N MET A 23 -0.79 16.39 -19.45
CA MET A 23 -0.87 14.97 -19.69
C MET A 23 -1.83 14.45 -18.63
N ALA A 24 -3.08 14.26 -19.04
CA ALA A 24 -4.06 13.51 -18.29
C ALA A 24 -3.39 12.17 -17.95
N MET A 25 -2.98 12.02 -16.69
CA MET A 25 -2.50 10.74 -16.23
C MET A 25 -3.68 9.77 -16.38
N PRO A 26 -3.48 8.61 -17.02
CA PRO A 26 -4.54 7.62 -17.10
C PRO A 26 -5.00 7.34 -15.67
N ARG A 27 -6.32 7.26 -15.47
CA ARG A 27 -6.95 6.81 -14.24
C ARG A 27 -6.53 5.36 -14.01
N VAL A 28 -5.36 5.16 -13.41
CA VAL A 28 -4.86 3.85 -13.00
C VAL A 28 -5.77 3.40 -11.86
N ALA A 29 -6.57 2.38 -12.12
CA ALA A 29 -7.35 1.73 -11.08
C ALA A 29 -6.37 1.22 -10.00
N PRO A 30 -6.52 1.58 -8.71
CA PRO A 30 -5.62 1.11 -7.67
C PRO A 30 -6.03 -0.30 -7.25
N SER A 31 -5.66 -1.28 -8.08
CA SER A 31 -5.31 -2.60 -7.59
C SER A 31 -3.84 -2.53 -7.23
N ARG A 32 -3.50 -2.71 -5.94
CA ARG A 32 -2.18 -3.25 -5.62
C ARG A 32 -2.16 -4.60 -6.35
N PRO A 33 -1.40 -4.78 -7.45
CA PRO A 33 -1.26 -6.11 -7.99
C PRO A 33 -0.72 -6.95 -6.86
N ALA A 34 -1.23 -8.17 -6.68
CA ALA A 34 -0.51 -9.15 -5.88
C ALA A 34 0.91 -9.13 -6.45
N ALA A 35 1.87 -8.63 -5.68
CA ALA A 35 3.27 -8.54 -6.06
C ALA A 35 3.87 -9.94 -6.03
N GLY A 36 3.23 -10.88 -6.73
CA GLY A 36 3.65 -12.25 -6.86
C GLY A 36 4.53 -12.39 -8.09
N PHE A 37 5.57 -13.19 -7.95
CA PHE A 37 6.11 -13.95 -9.08
C PHE A 37 4.91 -14.67 -9.71
N ALA A 38 4.73 -14.56 -11.04
CA ALA A 38 3.67 -15.30 -11.72
C ALA A 38 3.78 -16.79 -11.35
N ALA A 39 2.66 -17.50 -11.20
CA ALA A 39 2.64 -18.88 -10.71
C ALA A 39 3.49 -19.88 -11.54
N ASN A 40 3.96 -19.49 -12.73
CA ASN A 40 4.84 -20.26 -13.61
C ASN A 40 6.30 -19.75 -13.67
N ASP A 41 6.65 -18.64 -13.02
CA ASP A 41 8.05 -18.19 -12.91
C ASP A 41 8.69 -18.89 -11.70
N ILE A 42 9.88 -19.48 -11.90
CA ILE A 42 10.70 -19.95 -10.77
C ILE A 42 11.03 -18.73 -9.92
N ASP A 43 10.53 -18.68 -8.69
CA ASP A 43 10.79 -17.60 -7.76
C ASP A 43 12.25 -17.69 -7.25
N PRO A 44 13.17 -16.85 -7.73
CA PRO A 44 14.59 -16.94 -7.37
C PRO A 44 14.82 -16.58 -5.89
N LEU A 45 13.89 -15.85 -5.27
CA LEU A 45 13.98 -15.53 -3.84
C LEU A 45 13.73 -16.77 -2.97
N ALA A 46 12.99 -17.77 -3.46
CA ALA A 46 12.70 -18.98 -2.71
C ALA A 46 13.97 -19.77 -2.36
N ALA A 47 15.01 -19.69 -3.20
CA ALA A 47 16.27 -20.40 -2.99
C ALA A 47 17.12 -19.81 -1.85
N ILE A 48 16.95 -18.53 -1.54
CA ILE A 48 17.67 -17.80 -0.49
C ILE A 48 16.80 -17.46 0.72
N ALA A 49 15.52 -17.84 0.66
CA ALA A 49 14.55 -17.58 1.71
C ALA A 49 14.60 -18.62 2.83
N GLN A 50 14.42 -18.16 4.06
CA GLN A 50 14.21 -18.99 5.24
C GLN A 50 12.79 -18.83 5.74
N PHE A 51 12.06 -19.92 5.87
CA PHE A 51 10.72 -19.88 6.44
C PHE A 51 10.79 -19.58 7.95
N ARG A 52 9.87 -18.72 8.39
CA ARG A 52 9.63 -18.40 9.79
C ARG A 52 8.13 -18.39 10.03
N VAL A 53 7.74 -18.94 11.17
CA VAL A 53 6.35 -18.95 11.64
C VAL A 53 6.27 -17.98 12.81
N PHE A 54 5.22 -17.17 12.79
CA PHE A 54 4.90 -16.20 13.82
C PHE A 54 3.51 -16.48 14.34
N ASP A 55 3.37 -16.55 15.65
CA ASP A 55 2.07 -16.61 16.31
C ASP A 55 1.36 -15.25 16.21
N ARG A 56 0.06 -15.23 16.49
CA ARG A 56 -0.72 -14.00 16.58
C ARG A 56 -0.06 -13.03 17.58
N GLU A 57 -0.03 -11.76 17.22
CA GLU A 57 0.55 -10.65 18.00
C GLU A 57 2.07 -10.75 18.21
N GLN A 58 2.74 -11.69 17.55
CA GLN A 58 4.19 -11.79 17.59
C GLN A 58 4.84 -10.75 16.66
N SER A 59 5.86 -10.05 17.19
CA SER A 59 6.66 -9.12 16.41
C SER A 59 7.58 -9.86 15.42
N ILE A 60 7.61 -9.38 14.18
CA ILE A 60 8.50 -9.87 13.12
C ILE A 60 9.81 -9.09 13.13
N PHE A 61 9.70 -7.77 13.28
CA PHE A 61 10.78 -6.83 13.57
C PHE A 61 10.20 -5.55 14.16
N ALA A 62 11.02 -4.81 14.88
CA ALA A 62 10.66 -3.52 15.45
C ALA A 62 11.34 -2.34 14.73
N GLU A 63 10.67 -1.19 14.75
CA GLU A 63 11.27 0.08 14.31
C GLU A 63 12.61 0.33 15.03
N GLY A 64 13.62 0.69 14.24
CA GLY A 64 14.96 0.95 14.76
C GLY A 64 15.84 -0.29 14.92
N GLU A 65 15.33 -1.52 14.79
CA GLU A 65 16.19 -2.71 14.72
C GLU A 65 17.01 -2.72 13.41
N ALA A 66 18.13 -3.45 13.41
CA ALA A 66 18.96 -3.58 12.22
C ALA A 66 18.18 -4.25 11.07
N ALA A 67 18.15 -3.63 9.90
CA ALA A 67 17.41 -4.11 8.73
C ALA A 67 18.20 -5.14 7.93
N ASP A 68 18.51 -6.27 8.56
CA ASP A 68 19.37 -7.32 8.01
C ASP A 68 18.66 -8.29 7.05
N ALA A 69 17.33 -8.15 6.91
CA ALA A 69 16.51 -9.00 6.06
C ALA A 69 15.30 -8.28 5.45
N VAL A 70 14.82 -8.86 4.35
CA VAL A 70 13.53 -8.55 3.73
C VAL A 70 12.58 -9.70 4.02
N PHE A 71 11.30 -9.42 4.21
CA PHE A 71 10.30 -10.43 4.49
C PHE A 71 9.25 -10.47 3.38
N ARG A 72 8.81 -11.67 3.03
CA ARG A 72 7.64 -11.90 2.17
C ARG A 72 6.62 -12.72 2.91
N VAL A 73 5.36 -12.28 2.90
CA VAL A 73 4.26 -13.01 3.52
C VAL A 73 3.90 -14.20 2.64
N VAL A 74 3.88 -15.40 3.23
CA VAL A 74 3.43 -16.62 2.56
C VAL A 74 1.98 -16.89 2.93
N ASP A 75 1.65 -16.75 4.21
CA ASP A 75 0.30 -16.94 4.73
C ASP A 75 0.04 -16.06 5.98
N GLY A 76 -1.23 -15.78 6.22
CA GLY A 76 -1.71 -14.93 7.30
C GLY A 76 -1.72 -13.44 6.97
N MET A 77 -1.89 -12.62 8.01
CA MET A 77 -1.99 -11.16 7.88
C MET A 77 -1.07 -10.45 8.87
N ILE A 78 -0.35 -9.44 8.39
CA ILE A 78 0.63 -8.68 9.16
C ILE A 78 0.25 -7.20 9.14
N ARG A 79 0.36 -6.51 10.28
CA ARG A 79 0.24 -5.04 10.33
C ARG A 79 1.61 -4.40 10.34
N LEU A 80 1.72 -3.29 9.63
CA LEU A 80 2.84 -2.36 9.72
C LEU A 80 2.41 -1.14 10.50
N TYR A 81 3.20 -0.73 11.49
CA TYR A 81 2.85 0.42 12.31
C TYR A 81 4.06 1.21 12.79
N LYS A 82 3.79 2.45 13.18
CA LYS A 82 4.69 3.31 13.96
C LYS A 82 4.03 3.68 15.26
N LEU A 83 4.86 3.89 16.28
CA LEU A 83 4.44 4.52 17.53
C LEU A 83 4.85 5.99 17.48
N LEU A 84 3.91 6.87 17.84
CA LEU A 84 4.15 8.29 18.03
C LEU A 84 4.79 8.52 19.41
N PRO A 85 5.50 9.65 19.62
CA PRO A 85 6.09 9.97 20.92
C PRO A 85 5.10 10.02 22.09
N ASP A 86 3.82 10.26 21.80
CA ASP A 86 2.74 10.27 22.79
C ASP A 86 2.12 8.88 23.04
N GLY A 87 2.70 7.82 22.47
CA GLY A 87 2.25 6.43 22.59
C GLY A 87 1.10 6.06 21.65
N ARG A 88 0.56 6.99 20.86
CA ARG A 88 -0.43 6.64 19.84
C ARG A 88 0.20 5.79 18.76
N ARG A 89 -0.59 4.88 18.20
CA ARG A 89 -0.15 4.01 17.12
C ARG A 89 -0.78 4.44 15.81
N GLN A 90 0.03 4.47 14.75
CA GLN A 90 -0.45 4.64 13.39
C GLN A 90 -0.16 3.37 12.61
N ILE A 91 -1.20 2.68 12.14
CA ILE A 91 -1.04 1.56 11.21
C ILE A 91 -0.87 2.13 9.80
N ILE A 92 0.28 1.85 9.21
CA ILE A 92 0.64 2.35 7.88
C ILE A 92 0.24 1.37 6.77
N GLY A 93 -0.03 0.11 7.11
CA GLY A 93 -0.53 -0.86 6.12
C GLY A 93 -0.82 -2.23 6.70
N PHE A 94 -1.54 -3.02 5.92
CA PHE A 94 -1.79 -4.44 6.16
C PHE A 94 -1.23 -5.26 5.00
N LEU A 95 -0.45 -6.28 5.34
CA LEU A 95 0.19 -7.20 4.39
C LEU A 95 -0.50 -8.56 4.40
N GLN A 96 -0.64 -9.15 3.23
CA GLN A 96 -1.22 -10.48 2.98
C GLN A 96 -0.25 -11.32 2.14
N ALA A 97 -0.59 -12.58 1.90
CA ALA A 97 0.20 -13.48 1.06
C ALA A 97 0.66 -12.83 -0.26
N GLY A 98 1.95 -12.93 -0.54
CA GLY A 98 2.63 -12.30 -1.69
C GLY A 98 3.22 -10.92 -1.41
N ASP A 99 2.78 -10.23 -0.36
CA ASP A 99 3.31 -8.91 -0.01
C ASP A 99 4.74 -8.99 0.56
N MET A 100 5.58 -8.03 0.19
CA MET A 100 6.95 -7.89 0.68
C MET A 100 7.12 -6.66 1.57
N VAL A 101 8.03 -6.73 2.54
CA VAL A 101 8.33 -5.65 3.47
C VAL A 101 9.80 -5.63 3.87
N GLY A 102 10.31 -4.45 4.23
CA GLY A 102 11.72 -4.26 4.60
C GLY A 102 12.63 -3.96 3.41
N LEU A 103 12.06 -3.68 2.22
CA LEU A 103 12.80 -3.37 0.99
C LEU A 103 13.58 -2.05 1.02
N ALA A 104 13.27 -1.13 1.94
CA ALA A 104 13.96 0.16 2.03
C ALA A 104 15.47 -0.05 2.28
N PHE A 105 16.32 0.61 1.50
CA PHE A 105 17.78 0.63 1.70
C PHE A 105 18.10 1.58 2.86
N ALA A 106 17.88 1.08 4.07
CA ALA A 106 18.25 1.72 5.32
C ALA A 106 18.91 0.66 6.21
N ASP A 107 19.85 1.08 7.06
CA ASP A 107 20.50 0.18 8.02
C ASP A 107 19.55 -0.32 9.12
N ARG A 108 18.41 0.35 9.28
CA ARG A 108 17.40 0.07 10.30
C ARG A 108 15.99 0.05 9.73
N TYR A 109 15.11 -0.74 10.34
CA TYR A 109 13.70 -0.78 9.97
C TYR A 109 13.04 0.56 10.31
N LEU A 110 12.33 1.11 9.33
CA LEU A 110 11.67 2.42 9.44
C LEU A 110 10.33 2.36 10.18
N TYR A 111 9.83 1.18 10.51
CA TYR A 111 8.55 0.92 11.17
C TYR A 111 8.58 -0.48 11.77
N SER A 112 7.59 -0.84 12.57
CA SER A 112 7.45 -2.18 13.14
C SER A 112 6.51 -3.04 12.29
N ALA A 113 6.72 -4.35 12.32
CA ALA A 113 5.84 -5.35 11.72
C ALA A 113 5.42 -6.39 12.77
N GLU A 114 4.14 -6.71 12.81
CA GLU A 114 3.57 -7.66 13.76
C GLU A 114 2.45 -8.48 13.14
N ALA A 115 2.40 -9.77 13.48
CA ALA A 115 1.41 -10.69 12.97
C ALA A 115 0.03 -10.43 13.60
N ILE A 116 -1.02 -10.28 12.78
CA ILE A 116 -2.43 -10.17 13.21
C ILE A 116 -3.06 -11.55 13.39
N THR A 117 -2.67 -12.50 12.53
CA THR A 117 -3.03 -13.91 12.62
C THR A 117 -1.76 -14.72 12.82
N ALA A 118 -1.88 -16.04 13.07
CA ALA A 118 -0.74 -16.92 12.80
C ALA A 118 -0.29 -16.69 11.35
N SER A 119 1.02 -16.53 11.15
CA SER A 119 1.60 -16.10 9.88
C SER A 119 2.85 -16.89 9.55
N THR A 120 2.96 -17.26 8.29
CA THR A 120 4.19 -17.83 7.73
C THR A 120 4.82 -16.80 6.82
N VAL A 121 6.10 -16.52 7.01
CA VAL A 121 6.86 -15.58 6.20
C VAL A 121 8.17 -16.20 5.72
N GLN A 122 8.63 -15.72 4.59
CA GLN A 122 9.98 -15.96 4.09
C GLN A 122 10.87 -14.79 4.49
N ARG A 123 11.86 -15.06 5.34
CA ARG A 123 12.93 -14.14 5.67
C ARG A 123 14.08 -14.32 4.68
N ILE A 124 14.41 -13.26 3.97
CA ILE A 124 15.45 -13.22 2.94
C ILE A 124 16.59 -12.35 3.48
N PRO A 125 17.77 -12.92 3.80
CA PRO A 125 18.91 -12.14 4.27
C PRO A 125 19.31 -11.08 3.24
N ARG A 126 19.56 -9.86 3.70
CA ARG A 126 19.85 -8.71 2.82
C ARG A 126 21.07 -8.93 1.94
N CYS A 127 22.15 -9.45 2.52
CA CYS A 127 23.37 -9.78 1.78
C CYS A 127 23.15 -10.80 0.65
N GLN A 128 22.25 -11.76 0.82
CA GLN A 128 21.91 -12.74 -0.22
C GLN A 128 21.00 -12.13 -1.28
N LEU A 129 20.07 -11.25 -0.88
CA LEU A 129 19.25 -10.49 -1.82
C LEU A 129 20.13 -9.61 -2.70
N ASP A 130 21.05 -8.84 -2.12
CA ASP A 130 21.91 -7.93 -2.87
C ASP A 130 22.75 -8.68 -3.91
N ALA A 131 23.39 -9.80 -3.51
CA ALA A 131 24.14 -10.65 -4.45
C ALA A 131 23.25 -11.25 -5.57
N LEU A 132 21.99 -11.55 -5.26
CA LEU A 132 21.03 -12.04 -6.25
C LEU A 132 20.59 -10.94 -7.21
N LEU A 133 20.42 -9.70 -6.75
CA LEU A 133 20.08 -8.56 -7.59
C LEU A 133 21.22 -8.18 -8.53
N ASP A 134 22.46 -8.27 -8.07
CA ASP A 134 23.66 -8.05 -8.88
C ASP A 134 23.78 -9.09 -10.01
N SER A 135 23.45 -10.35 -9.71
CA SER A 135 23.51 -11.44 -10.70
C SER A 135 22.27 -11.54 -11.60
N GLN A 136 21.12 -10.96 -11.20
CA GLN A 136 19.86 -11.03 -11.94
C GLN A 136 19.18 -9.65 -12.08
N PRO A 137 19.61 -8.81 -13.04
CA PRO A 137 19.03 -7.47 -13.25
C PRO A 137 17.52 -7.45 -13.53
N ALA A 138 16.97 -8.54 -14.09
CA ALA A 138 15.54 -8.69 -14.31
C ALA A 138 14.75 -8.74 -12.98
N LEU A 139 15.32 -9.36 -11.94
CA LEU A 139 14.73 -9.39 -10.60
C LEU A 139 14.72 -8.00 -9.98
N ALA A 140 15.81 -7.24 -10.13
CA ALA A 140 15.89 -5.85 -9.66
C ALA A 140 14.80 -4.97 -10.29
N ARG A 141 14.56 -5.09 -11.60
CA ARG A 141 13.45 -4.38 -12.28
C ARG A 141 12.08 -4.79 -11.74
N ARG A 142 11.88 -6.07 -11.43
CA ARG A 142 10.62 -6.56 -10.83
C ARG A 142 10.41 -5.97 -9.43
N LEU A 143 11.43 -6.00 -8.56
CA LEU A 143 11.35 -5.39 -7.22
C LEU A 143 11.15 -3.87 -7.29
N LEU A 144 11.76 -3.18 -8.25
CA LEU A 144 11.52 -1.76 -8.47
C LEU A 144 10.06 -1.49 -8.85
N SER A 145 9.48 -2.32 -9.73
CA SER A 145 8.06 -2.23 -10.08
C SER A 145 7.16 -2.42 -8.85
N VAL A 146 7.44 -3.44 -8.03
CA VAL A 146 6.74 -3.66 -6.75
C VAL A 146 6.84 -2.44 -5.84
N THR A 147 8.06 -1.90 -5.65
CA THR A 147 8.29 -0.74 -4.80
C THR A 147 7.57 0.52 -5.32
N THR A 148 7.49 0.68 -6.64
CA THR A 148 6.74 1.78 -7.26
C THR A 148 5.24 1.64 -7.01
N SER A 149 4.69 0.43 -7.11
CA SER A 149 3.28 0.17 -6.74
C SER A 149 3.00 0.46 -5.26
N GLU A 150 3.93 0.12 -4.36
CA GLU A 150 3.81 0.46 -2.93
C GLU A 150 3.83 1.98 -2.70
N LEU A 151 4.68 2.72 -3.42
CA LEU A 151 4.73 4.18 -3.34
C LEU A 151 3.41 4.81 -3.80
N VAL A 152 2.83 4.35 -4.91
CA VAL A 152 1.52 4.81 -5.40
C VAL A 152 0.44 4.51 -4.37
N ALA A 153 0.41 3.30 -3.81
CA ALA A 153 -0.56 2.94 -2.77
C ALA A 153 -0.43 3.82 -1.52
N ALA A 154 0.80 4.19 -1.13
CA ALA A 154 1.03 5.11 -0.02
C ALA A 154 0.50 6.53 -0.32
N GLN A 155 0.67 7.02 -1.55
CA GLN A 155 0.13 8.31 -1.99
C GLN A 155 -1.41 8.30 -2.01
N ASP A 156 -2.03 7.22 -2.48
CA ASP A 156 -3.48 7.03 -2.44
C ASP A 156 -4.00 7.02 -1.00
N GLN A 157 -3.27 6.38 -0.08
CA GLN A 157 -3.60 6.38 1.33
C GLN A 157 -3.52 7.80 1.92
N MET A 158 -2.53 8.61 1.55
CA MET A 158 -2.47 10.02 1.98
C MET A 158 -3.70 10.82 1.51
N LEU A 159 -4.12 10.65 0.25
CA LEU A 159 -5.32 11.29 -0.29
C LEU A 159 -6.59 10.84 0.45
N LEU A 160 -6.74 9.53 0.68
CA LEU A 160 -7.83 8.95 1.45
C LEU A 160 -7.90 9.57 2.85
N LEU A 161 -6.75 9.68 3.53
CA LEU A 161 -6.70 10.20 4.89
C LEU A 161 -7.03 11.71 4.96
N GLY A 162 -6.59 12.49 3.97
CA GLY A 162 -6.69 13.94 3.97
C GLY A 162 -7.99 14.53 3.40
N ARG A 163 -8.73 13.80 2.56
CA ARG A 163 -9.89 14.34 1.83
C ARG A 163 -11.21 13.62 2.03
N LYS A 164 -11.20 12.33 2.39
CA LYS A 164 -12.43 11.54 2.49
C LYS A 164 -13.10 11.65 3.86
N SER A 165 -14.42 11.60 3.89
CA SER A 165 -15.21 11.45 5.11
C SER A 165 -14.96 10.08 5.76
N ALA A 166 -15.34 9.92 7.03
CA ALA A 166 -15.13 8.67 7.74
C ALA A 166 -15.80 7.45 7.06
N LEU A 167 -16.97 7.65 6.45
CA LEU A 167 -17.70 6.57 5.78
C LEU A 167 -17.06 6.22 4.43
N GLU A 168 -16.65 7.22 3.65
CA GLU A 168 -15.89 7.05 2.40
C GLU A 168 -14.56 6.32 2.64
N LYS A 169 -13.83 6.67 3.72
CA LYS A 169 -12.60 5.98 4.14
C LYS A 169 -12.86 4.50 4.41
N LEU A 170 -13.91 4.19 5.15
CA LEU A 170 -14.27 2.81 5.48
C LEU A 170 -14.73 2.02 4.25
N ALA A 171 -15.53 2.62 3.38
CA ALA A 171 -15.94 2.02 2.11
C ALA A 171 -14.73 1.72 1.22
N SER A 172 -13.83 2.70 1.07
CA SER A 172 -12.58 2.55 0.31
C SER A 172 -11.72 1.40 0.84
N PHE A 173 -11.60 1.27 2.17
CA PHE A 173 -10.86 0.20 2.83
C PHE A 173 -11.42 -1.19 2.53
N LEU A 174 -12.74 -1.37 2.66
CA LEU A 174 -13.40 -2.65 2.38
C LEU A 174 -13.27 -3.05 0.90
N LEU A 175 -13.41 -2.08 -0.02
CA LEU A 175 -13.21 -2.32 -1.45
C LEU A 175 -11.76 -2.71 -1.76
N ALA A 176 -10.78 -2.06 -1.13
CA ALA A 176 -9.36 -2.39 -1.32
C ALA A 176 -9.08 -3.84 -0.88
N LEU A 177 -9.62 -4.28 0.24
CA LEU A 177 -9.50 -5.67 0.70
C LEU A 177 -10.24 -6.66 -0.23
N SER A 178 -11.41 -6.28 -0.74
CA SER A 178 -12.16 -7.12 -1.69
C SER A 178 -11.40 -7.34 -2.99
N ARG A 179 -10.75 -6.29 -3.52
CA ARG A 179 -9.91 -6.42 -4.71
C ARG A 179 -8.75 -7.41 -4.50
N ARG A 180 -8.17 -7.46 -3.30
CA ARG A 180 -7.10 -8.41 -2.95
C ARG A 180 -7.60 -9.84 -2.74
N ALA A 181 -8.79 -10.03 -2.20
CA ALA A 181 -9.37 -11.34 -1.95
C ALA A 181 -9.83 -12.08 -3.22
N GLY A 182 -9.89 -11.40 -4.37
CA GLY A 182 -10.32 -11.98 -5.66
C GLY A 182 -11.84 -12.01 -5.82
N ALA A 183 -12.36 -12.98 -6.59
CA ALA A 183 -13.76 -13.05 -7.03
C ALA A 183 -14.79 -13.33 -5.91
N GLY A 184 -14.37 -13.41 -4.65
CA GLY A 184 -15.27 -13.63 -3.52
C GLY A 184 -15.94 -12.34 -3.05
N ARG A 185 -17.25 -12.39 -2.80
CA ARG A 185 -17.99 -11.25 -2.19
C ARG A 185 -17.65 -11.06 -0.71
N ALA A 186 -17.10 -12.09 -0.05
CA ALA A 186 -16.82 -12.08 1.38
C ALA A 186 -15.31 -11.94 1.65
N ILE A 187 -14.95 -10.88 2.36
CA ILE A 187 -13.59 -10.59 2.82
C ILE A 187 -13.41 -10.94 4.29
N ALA A 188 -12.22 -11.41 4.65
CA ALA A 188 -11.83 -11.61 6.04
C ALA A 188 -11.25 -10.30 6.61
N LEU A 189 -11.68 -9.94 7.82
CA LEU A 189 -11.16 -8.82 8.62
C LEU A 189 -10.62 -9.39 9.94
N PRO A 190 -9.45 -10.06 9.93
CA PRO A 190 -8.89 -10.63 11.15
C PRO A 190 -8.37 -9.57 12.13
N MET A 191 -8.15 -8.35 11.64
CA MET A 191 -7.75 -7.20 12.44
C MET A 191 -8.91 -6.65 13.28
N SER A 192 -8.59 -5.98 14.38
CA SER A 192 -9.59 -5.39 15.26
C SER A 192 -10.18 -4.09 14.68
N ARG A 193 -11.30 -3.62 15.24
CA ARG A 193 -11.84 -2.29 14.93
C ARG A 193 -10.87 -1.16 15.31
N CYS A 194 -10.06 -1.38 16.34
CA CYS A 194 -9.00 -0.47 16.75
C CYS A 194 -7.92 -0.38 15.67
N ASP A 195 -7.48 -1.52 15.11
CA ASP A 195 -6.51 -1.52 14.01
C ASP A 195 -7.05 -0.81 12.76
N ILE A 196 -8.33 -1.00 12.43
CA ILE A 196 -8.97 -0.28 11.31
C ILE A 196 -9.01 1.23 11.60
N ALA A 197 -9.30 1.62 12.83
CA ALA A 197 -9.33 3.02 13.25
C ALA A 197 -7.94 3.67 13.16
N ASP A 198 -6.92 3.01 13.71
CA ASP A 198 -5.52 3.43 13.61
C ASP A 198 -5.11 3.57 12.13
N HIS A 199 -5.52 2.66 11.25
CA HIS A 199 -5.17 2.71 9.84
C HIS A 199 -5.84 3.87 9.09
N LEU A 200 -7.10 4.17 9.41
CA LEU A 200 -7.90 5.19 8.71
C LEU A 200 -7.84 6.59 9.34
N GLY A 201 -7.09 6.75 10.44
CA GLY A 201 -7.06 7.98 11.21
C GLY A 201 -8.44 8.35 11.76
N LEU A 202 -9.17 7.34 12.24
CA LEU A 202 -10.51 7.45 12.82
C LEU A 202 -10.49 7.01 14.28
N THR A 203 -11.59 7.21 15.00
CA THR A 203 -11.78 6.55 16.30
C THR A 203 -12.43 5.17 16.12
N THR A 204 -12.18 4.25 17.05
CA THR A 204 -12.82 2.92 17.08
C THR A 204 -14.35 3.03 17.09
N GLU A 205 -14.90 4.04 17.78
CA GLU A 205 -16.33 4.34 17.79
C GLU A 205 -16.84 4.74 16.40
N THR A 206 -16.12 5.64 15.71
CA THR A 206 -16.47 6.09 14.35
C THR A 206 -16.47 4.91 13.37
N VAL A 207 -15.47 4.03 13.44
CA VAL A 207 -15.42 2.81 12.61
C VAL A 207 -16.63 1.93 12.91
N SER A 208 -16.95 1.72 14.19
CA SER A 208 -18.09 0.88 14.59
C SER A 208 -19.43 1.44 14.10
N ARG A 209 -19.66 2.75 14.23
CA ARG A 209 -20.83 3.44 13.67
C ARG A 209 -20.87 3.33 12.14
N GLY A 210 -19.71 3.44 11.48
CA GLY A 210 -19.58 3.25 10.03
C GLY A 210 -20.03 1.87 9.57
N PHE A 211 -19.56 0.80 10.24
CA PHE A 211 -20.01 -0.57 9.95
C PHE A 211 -21.52 -0.74 10.14
N THR A 212 -22.09 -0.18 11.21
CA THR A 212 -23.55 -0.20 11.44
C THR A 212 -24.29 0.51 10.31
N LYS A 213 -23.82 1.69 9.89
CA LYS A 213 -24.45 2.45 8.80
C LYS A 213 -24.41 1.68 7.48
N LEU A 214 -23.26 1.15 7.09
CA LEU A 214 -23.13 0.34 5.86
C LEU A 214 -24.02 -0.92 5.90
N LYS A 215 -24.15 -1.56 7.07
CA LYS A 215 -25.04 -2.71 7.27
C LYS A 215 -26.52 -2.33 7.14
N THR A 216 -26.95 -1.27 7.80
CA THR A 216 -28.35 -0.80 7.75
C THR A 216 -28.74 -0.32 6.35
N SER A 217 -27.81 0.28 5.61
CA SER A 217 -27.96 0.64 4.20
C SER A 217 -27.89 -0.56 3.24
N ARG A 218 -27.76 -1.79 3.74
CA ARG A 218 -27.66 -3.04 2.94
C ARG A 218 -26.50 -3.04 1.94
N LEU A 219 -25.45 -2.27 2.19
CA LEU A 219 -24.24 -2.29 1.37
C LEU A 219 -23.32 -3.46 1.75
N ILE A 220 -23.34 -3.84 3.03
CA ILE A 220 -22.56 -4.96 3.55
C ILE A 220 -23.39 -5.88 4.45
N ARG A 221 -22.95 -7.13 4.58
CA ARG A 221 -23.41 -8.08 5.60
C ARG A 221 -22.22 -8.50 6.46
N ILE A 222 -22.36 -8.35 7.78
CA ILE A 222 -21.36 -8.85 8.73
C ILE A 222 -21.68 -10.32 8.98
N LEU A 223 -20.69 -11.19 8.80
CA LEU A 223 -20.75 -12.62 9.01
C LEU A 223 -19.96 -13.00 10.28
N ASP A 224 -20.14 -14.23 10.74
CA ASP A 224 -19.36 -14.78 11.84
C ASP A 224 -17.88 -14.90 11.48
N GLY A 225 -17.02 -14.98 12.51
CA GLY A 225 -15.58 -15.17 12.33
C GLY A 225 -14.85 -13.96 11.73
N GLY A 226 -15.38 -12.74 11.90
CA GLY A 226 -14.73 -11.51 11.42
C GLY A 226 -14.79 -11.35 9.90
N ARG A 227 -15.76 -11.95 9.22
CA ARG A 227 -15.95 -11.81 7.78
C ARG A 227 -16.99 -10.74 7.45
N VAL A 228 -16.79 -10.06 6.34
CA VAL A 228 -17.74 -9.06 5.80
C VAL A 228 -18.00 -9.38 4.35
N GLU A 229 -19.26 -9.45 3.97
CA GLU A 229 -19.67 -9.62 2.59
C GLU A 229 -20.16 -8.30 2.00
N LEU A 230 -19.67 -8.00 0.80
CA LEU A 230 -20.12 -6.86 0.01
C LEU A 230 -21.39 -7.26 -0.74
N LEU A 231 -22.52 -6.71 -0.30
CA LEU A 231 -23.82 -6.95 -0.91
C LEU A 231 -23.96 -6.13 -2.20
N ASP A 232 -23.48 -4.89 -2.19
CA ASP A 232 -23.47 -4.00 -3.34
C ASP A 232 -22.11 -3.32 -3.47
N ALA A 233 -21.24 -3.90 -4.30
CA ALA A 233 -19.88 -3.39 -4.50
C ALA A 233 -19.87 -2.09 -5.32
N GLU A 234 -20.86 -1.88 -6.18
CA GLU A 234 -20.95 -0.70 -7.04
C GLU A 234 -21.41 0.51 -6.23
N ALA A 235 -22.50 0.39 -5.47
CA ALA A 235 -22.94 1.46 -4.57
C ALA A 235 -21.90 1.77 -3.48
N LEU A 236 -21.14 0.77 -3.01
CA LEU A 236 -20.04 1.00 -2.09
C LEU A 236 -18.87 1.76 -2.76
N ALA A 237 -18.62 1.51 -4.05
CA ALA A 237 -17.61 2.23 -4.83
C ALA A 237 -18.03 3.68 -5.09
N GLU A 238 -19.28 3.94 -5.45
CA GLU A 238 -19.83 5.30 -5.55
C GLU A 238 -19.69 6.05 -4.22
N LEU A 239 -20.06 5.40 -3.11
CA LEU A 239 -19.88 5.96 -1.77
C LEU A 239 -18.41 6.25 -1.44
N ALA A 240 -17.47 5.47 -1.97
CA ALA A 240 -16.05 5.69 -1.77
C ALA A 240 -15.50 6.82 -2.67
N GLU A 241 -16.11 7.10 -3.82
CA GLU A 241 -15.68 8.13 -4.78
C GLU A 241 -16.34 9.49 -4.56
N CYS A 242 -17.50 9.57 -3.90
CA CYS A 242 -18.11 10.84 -3.52
C CYS A 242 -17.19 11.61 -2.55
N ALA A 243 -16.55 12.65 -3.07
CA ALA A 243 -15.83 13.67 -2.31
C ALA A 243 -16.47 15.04 -2.56
#